data_AF-A0A1H0J1U0-F1
#
_entry.id   AF-A0A1H0J1U0-F1
#
_cell.length_a   1.000
_cell.length_b   1.000
_cell.length_c   1.000
_cell.angle_alpha   90.00
_cell.angle_beta   90.00
_cell.angle_gamma   90.00
#
_symmetry.space_group_name_H-M   'P 1'
#
loop_
_entity.id
_entity.type
_entity.pdbx_description
1 polymer ?
#
loop_
_entity_poly.entity_id
_entity_poly.type
_entity_poly.pdbx_seq_one_letter_code
_entity_poly.pdbx_strand_id
1 'polypeptide(L)'
;MEYQKITNQMISFNKAVFENTFTTMDVLQDYSENMVNGFWRQFPWMTEDNKKPLIDTLSLMKKSREDCRKLMVEGFEKWEQVAAQSRK
;
A
#
# COMPACT_ATOMS: atom_id res chain seq x y z
N MET A 1 19.69 26.68 6.69
CA MET A 1 20.74 25.64 6.80
C MET A 1 20.48 24.55 7.86
N GLU A 2 19.73 24.78 8.94
CA GLU A 2 19.21 23.68 9.80
C GLU A 2 17.77 23.28 9.50
N TYR A 3 16.86 24.27 9.41
CA TYR A 3 15.43 24.03 9.14
C TYR A 3 15.21 23.14 7.90
N GLN A 4 15.93 23.40 6.81
CA GLN A 4 15.87 22.59 5.58
C GLN A 4 16.36 21.15 5.76
N LYS A 5 17.36 20.90 6.63
CA LYS A 5 17.81 19.53 6.94
C LYS A 5 16.75 18.78 7.73
N ILE A 6 16.14 19.46 8.72
CA ILE A 6 15.03 18.91 9.51
C ILE A 6 13.82 18.60 8.60
N THR A 7 13.48 19.50 7.67
CA THR A 7 12.41 19.26 6.68
C THR A 7 12.69 18.02 5.82
N ASN A 8 13.90 17.86 5.28
CA ASN A 8 14.25 16.68 4.48
C ASN A 8 14.19 15.39 5.31
N GLN A 9 14.75 15.41 6.53
CA GLN A 9 14.69 14.25 7.43
C GLN A 9 13.25 13.85 7.77
N MET A 10 12.38 14.84 8.02
CA MET A 10 10.95 14.58 8.25
C MET A 10 10.27 13.97 7.02
N ILE A 11 10.54 14.47 5.81
CA ILE A 11 9.99 13.92 4.57
C ILE A 11 10.44 12.46 4.39
N SER A 12 11.75 12.19 4.51
CA SER A 12 12.28 10.83 4.37
C SER A 12 11.78 9.88 5.45
N PHE A 13 11.61 10.34 6.69
CA PHE A 13 11.02 9.54 7.77
C PHE A 13 9.57 9.18 7.47
N ASN A 14 8.74 10.15 7.06
CA ASN A 14 7.35 9.90 6.71
C ASN A 14 7.23 8.94 5.52
N LYS A 15 8.10 9.08 4.50
CA LYS A 15 8.17 8.13 3.37
C LYS A 15 8.47 6.71 3.86
N ALA A 16 9.49 6.53 4.70
CA ALA A 16 9.87 5.22 5.22
C ALA A 16 8.76 4.58 6.08
N VAL A 17 8.12 5.36 6.97
CA VAL A 17 6.98 4.88 7.77
C VAL A 17 5.82 4.45 6.87
N PHE A 18 5.52 5.25 5.84
CA PHE A 18 4.46 4.95 4.89
C PHE A 18 4.75 3.66 4.12
N GLU A 19 5.95 3.53 3.54
CA GLU A 19 6.38 2.34 2.80
C GLU A 19 6.31 1.08 3.68
N ASN A 20 6.86 1.13 4.90
CA ASN A 20 6.84 0.00 5.83
C ASN A 20 5.41 -0.40 6.24
N THR A 21 4.53 0.58 6.47
CA THR A 21 3.11 0.34 6.78
C THR A 21 2.44 -0.39 5.62
N PHE A 22 2.68 0.06 4.39
CA PHE A 22 2.13 -0.55 3.19
C PHE A 22 2.67 -1.96 2.94
N THR A 23 3.96 -2.22 3.20
CA THR A 23 4.51 -3.58 3.17
C THR A 23 3.84 -4.49 4.21
N THR A 24 3.58 -3.97 5.41
CA THR A 24 2.85 -4.72 6.45
C THR A 24 1.42 -5.04 6.01
N MET A 25 0.74 -4.07 5.37
CA MET A 25 -0.59 -4.29 4.78
C MET A 25 -0.57 -5.35 3.67
N ASP A 26 0.50 -5.44 2.87
CA ASP A 26 0.65 -6.50 1.86
C ASP A 26 0.57 -7.87 2.50
N VAL A 27 1.40 -8.09 3.52
CA VAL A 27 1.48 -9.35 4.25
C VAL A 27 0.14 -9.70 4.91
N LEU A 28 -0.49 -8.72 5.57
CA LEU A 28 -1.78 -8.94 6.25
C LEU A 28 -2.89 -9.30 5.26
N GLN A 29 -2.94 -8.65 4.10
CA GLN A 29 -3.92 -8.97 3.08
C GLN A 29 -3.69 -10.37 2.52
N ASP A 30 -2.46 -10.74 2.17
CA ASP A 30 -2.16 -12.07 1.63
C ASP A 30 -2.48 -13.18 2.65
N TYR A 31 -2.18 -12.94 3.94
CA TYR A 31 -2.56 -13.86 5.02
C TYR A 31 -4.09 -14.00 5.13
N SER A 32 -4.82 -12.89 5.10
CA SER A 32 -6.28 -12.86 5.19
C SER A 32 -6.94 -13.55 4.01
N GLU A 33 -6.44 -13.34 2.79
CA GLU A 33 -6.91 -14.01 1.57
C GLU A 33 -6.74 -15.52 1.65
N ASN A 34 -5.59 -15.98 2.13
CA ASN A 34 -5.36 -17.41 2.35
C ASN A 34 -6.31 -18.01 3.39
N MET A 35 -6.53 -17.31 4.50
CA MET A 35 -7.47 -17.73 5.55
C MET A 35 -8.90 -17.83 5.00
N VAL A 36 -9.35 -16.79 4.30
CA VAL A 36 -10.68 -16.72 3.69
C VAL A 36 -10.85 -17.82 2.64
N ASN A 37 -9.86 -18.05 1.78
CA ASN A 37 -9.87 -19.14 0.81
C ASN A 37 -9.95 -20.52 1.48
N GLY A 38 -9.24 -20.73 2.58
CA GLY A 38 -9.31 -21.95 3.39
C GLY A 38 -10.69 -22.16 4.01
N PHE A 39 -11.30 -21.09 4.53
CA PHE A 39 -12.65 -21.11 5.10
C PHE A 39 -13.70 -21.49 4.05
N TRP A 40 -13.62 -20.92 2.84
CA TRP A 40 -14.58 -21.24 1.77
C TRP A 40 -14.56 -22.69 1.32
N ARG A 41 -13.40 -23.38 1.42
CA ARG A 41 -13.31 -24.81 1.09
C ARG A 41 -14.13 -25.70 2.01
N GLN A 42 -14.52 -25.21 3.19
CA GLN A 42 -15.39 -25.93 4.13
C GLN A 42 -16.85 -25.98 3.67
N PHE A 43 -17.26 -25.14 2.70
CA PHE A 43 -18.65 -25.01 2.27
C PHE A 43 -18.88 -25.65 0.90
N PRO A 44 -19.70 -26.71 0.80
CA PRO A 44 -19.97 -27.40 -0.48
C PRO A 44 -20.62 -26.52 -1.55
N TRP A 45 -21.33 -25.46 -1.15
CA TRP A 45 -22.03 -24.54 -2.05
C TRP A 45 -21.15 -23.40 -2.59
N MET A 46 -19.91 -23.28 -2.10
CA MET A 46 -18.91 -22.33 -2.62
C MET A 46 -18.18 -22.90 -3.84
N THR A 47 -18.91 -22.94 -4.96
CA THR A 47 -18.38 -23.26 -6.29
C THR A 47 -17.49 -22.12 -6.83
N GLU A 48 -16.77 -22.36 -7.94
CA GLU A 48 -15.92 -21.34 -8.56
C GLU A 48 -16.73 -20.10 -8.99
N ASP A 49 -17.90 -20.28 -9.58
CA ASP A 49 -18.76 -19.18 -10.01
C ASP A 49 -19.20 -18.30 -8.84
N ASN A 50 -19.49 -18.91 -7.68
CA ASN A 50 -19.90 -18.19 -6.48
C ASN A 50 -18.71 -17.44 -5.83
N LYS A 51 -17.47 -17.85 -6.09
CA LYS A 51 -16.25 -17.18 -5.62
C LYS A 51 -15.85 -16.00 -6.48
N LYS A 52 -16.29 -15.93 -7.73
CA LYS A 52 -15.86 -14.91 -8.69
C LYS A 52 -16.00 -13.47 -8.17
N PRO A 53 -17.16 -13.04 -7.61
CA PRO A 53 -17.29 -11.69 -7.07
C PRO A 53 -16.30 -11.39 -5.92
N LEU A 54 -15.95 -12.41 -5.12
CA LEU A 54 -14.99 -12.27 -4.04
C LEU A 54 -13.56 -12.11 -4.58
N ILE A 55 -13.17 -12.90 -5.57
CA ILE A 55 -11.87 -12.81 -6.24
C ILE A 55 -11.70 -11.45 -6.93
N ASP A 56 -12.76 -10.99 -7.61
CA ASP A 56 -12.77 -9.68 -8.26
C ASP A 56 -12.62 -8.55 -7.23
N THR A 57 -13.31 -8.66 -6.09
CA THR A 57 -13.20 -7.69 -4.98
C THR A 57 -11.80 -7.69 -4.37
N LEU A 58 -11.20 -8.85 -4.14
CA LEU A 58 -9.82 -8.97 -3.63
C LEU A 58 -8.82 -8.35 -4.59
N SER A 59 -8.97 -8.61 -5.90
CA SER A 59 -8.13 -8.02 -6.94
C SER A 59 -8.27 -6.50 -6.98
N LEU A 60 -9.49 -5.98 -6.85
CA LEU A 60 -9.74 -4.54 -6.76
C LEU A 60 -9.08 -3.91 -5.52
N MET A 61 -9.15 -4.59 -4.37
CA MET A 61 -8.48 -4.14 -3.13
C MET A 61 -6.96 -4.08 -3.31
N LYS A 62 -6.33 -5.12 -3.90
CA LYS A 62 -4.88 -5.10 -4.19
C LYS A 62 -4.51 -3.93 -5.10
N LYS A 63 -5.24 -3.76 -6.19
CA LYS A 63 -5.02 -2.66 -7.13
C LYS A 63 -5.18 -1.30 -6.46
N SER A 64 -6.25 -1.09 -5.69
CA SER A 64 -6.49 0.18 -5.00
C SER A 64 -5.37 0.53 -4.01
N ARG A 65 -4.84 -0.47 -3.30
CA ARG A 65 -3.69 -0.32 -2.41
C ARG A 65 -2.42 0.05 -3.18
N GLU A 66 -2.14 -0.62 -4.30
CA GLU A 66 -0.98 -0.32 -5.16
C GLU A 66 -1.06 1.09 -5.75
N ASP A 67 -2.24 1.49 -6.25
CA ASP A 67 -2.49 2.83 -6.78
C ASP A 67 -2.27 3.89 -5.68
N CYS A 68 -2.76 3.65 -4.46
CA CYS A 68 -2.54 4.52 -3.31
C CYS A 68 -1.05 4.65 -2.95
N ARG A 69 -0.33 3.51 -2.91
CA ARG A 69 1.12 3.49 -2.67
C ARG A 69 1.85 4.34 -3.71
N LYS A 70 1.54 4.14 -5.00
CA LYS A 70 2.17 4.86 -6.10
C LYS A 70 1.95 6.38 -5.97
N LEU A 71 0.71 6.81 -5.76
CA LEU A 71 0.37 8.22 -5.60
C LEU A 71 1.14 8.88 -4.44
N MET A 72 1.28 8.17 -3.32
CA MET A 72 1.99 8.69 -2.15
C MET A 72 3.50 8.74 -2.37
N VAL A 73 4.10 7.71 -2.98
CA VAL A 73 5.54 7.72 -3.32
C VAL A 73 5.86 8.86 -4.30
N GLU A 74 5.07 9.03 -5.36
CA GLU A 74 5.20 10.17 -6.27
C GLU A 74 5.03 11.52 -5.55
N GLY A 75 4.14 11.57 -4.55
CA GLY A 75 3.97 12.72 -3.67
C GLY A 75 5.26 13.04 -2.90
N PHE A 76 5.84 12.06 -2.21
CA PHE A 76 7.09 12.25 -1.46
C PHE A 76 8.24 12.69 -2.38
N GLU A 77 8.37 12.10 -3.57
CA GLU A 77 9.39 12.49 -4.54
C GLU A 77 9.25 13.95 -5.00
N LYS A 78 8.02 14.42 -5.25
CA LYS A 78 7.76 15.84 -5.57
C LYS A 78 8.17 16.75 -4.42
N TRP A 79 7.90 16.36 -3.17
CA TRP A 79 8.29 17.13 -1.99
C TRP A 79 9.82 17.20 -1.84
N GLU A 80 10.52 16.09 -2.06
CA GLU A 80 11.98 16.04 -2.08
C GLU A 80 12.57 16.93 -3.19
N GLN A 81 11.97 16.95 -4.38
CA GLN A 81 12.38 17.83 -5.49
C GLN A 81 12.20 19.31 -5.15
N VAL A 82 11.05 19.71 -4.60
CA VAL A 82 10.80 21.11 -4.18
C VAL A 82 11.77 21.53 -3.06
N ALA A 83 12.05 20.64 -2.11
CA ALA A 83 13.04 20.87 -1.07
C ALA A 83 14.50 20.91 -1.59
N ALA A 84 14.77 20.26 -2.73
CA ALA A 84 16.06 20.36 -3.42
C ALA A 84 16.21 21.62 -4.27
N GLN A 85 15.14 22.08 -4.92
CA GLN A 85 15.14 23.31 -5.71
C GLN A 85 15.30 24.56 -4.85
N SER A 86 14.67 24.58 -3.67
CA SER A 86 14.82 25.66 -2.67
C SER A 86 16.21 25.75 -2.02
N ARG A 87 17.18 24.90 -2.43
CA ARG A 87 18.61 24.99 -2.09
C ARG A 87 19.46 25.73 -3.14
N LYS A 88 18.96 25.94 -4.36
CA LYS A 88 19.62 26.76 -5.39
C LYS A 88 19.24 28.22 -5.22
#